data_AF-A0A5C7R518-F1
#
_entry.id   AF-A0A5C7R518-F1
#
_cell.length_a   1.000
_cell.length_b   1.000
_cell.length_c   1.000
_cell.angle_alpha   90.00
_cell.angle_beta   90.00
_cell.angle_gamma   90.00
#
_symmetry.space_group_name_H-M   'P 1'
#
loop_
_entity.id
_entity.type
_entity.pdbx_description
1 polymer ?
#
loop_
_entity_poly.entity_id
_entity_poly.type
_entity_poly.pdbx_seq_one_letter_code
_entity_poly.pdbx_strand_id
1 'polypeptide(L)'
;MFRDRTSLFDDIDAFVDEFMDAVDYAAVALTPPGNCNWARHSALQAPVHRLCDQRPRACSGAMTGCRSTSKHILRNALCASARRAINQECYAGGDTGHRIAENQARIAGAACRERWNTLGCGRRAMPRNVRRFV
;
A
#
# COMPACT_ATOMS: atom_id res chain seq x y z
N MET A 1 59.85 -22.33 19.89
CA MET A 1 58.46 -22.84 19.93
C MET A 1 57.88 -22.23 21.20
N PHE A 2 56.98 -21.25 21.19
CA PHE A 2 55.78 -21.07 20.39
C PHE A 2 55.65 -19.59 20.00
N ARG A 3 55.32 -19.32 18.72
CA ARG A 3 54.87 -17.99 18.31
C ARG A 3 53.47 -17.81 18.88
N ASP A 4 53.30 -16.74 19.65
CA ASP A 4 52.05 -16.31 20.24
C ASP A 4 51.00 -16.19 19.13
N ARG A 5 49.99 -17.07 19.16
CA ARG A 5 49.05 -17.31 18.06
C ARG A 5 47.71 -16.61 18.29
N THR A 6 47.67 -15.71 19.27
CA THR A 6 46.48 -15.01 19.76
C THR A 6 46.30 -13.64 19.10
N SER A 7 47.38 -12.94 18.74
CA SER A 7 47.27 -11.59 18.14
C SER A 7 46.75 -11.59 16.70
N LEU A 8 46.95 -12.67 15.94
CA LEU A 8 46.58 -12.72 14.51
C LEU A 8 45.06 -12.86 14.30
N PHE A 9 44.35 -13.48 15.24
CA PHE A 9 42.89 -13.64 15.15
C PHE A 9 42.18 -12.36 15.61
N ASP A 10 42.70 -11.70 16.64
CA ASP A 10 42.18 -10.40 17.11
C ASP A 10 42.29 -9.31 16.04
N ASP A 11 43.37 -9.32 15.24
CA ASP A 11 43.57 -8.39 14.11
C ASP A 11 42.59 -8.64 12.95
N ILE A 12 42.14 -9.90 12.75
CA ILE A 12 41.18 -10.26 11.70
C ILE A 12 39.77 -9.84 12.11
N ASP A 13 39.41 -10.02 13.38
CA ASP A 13 38.09 -9.61 13.89
C ASP A 13 37.94 -8.07 13.84
N ALA A 14 39.00 -7.32 14.16
CA ALA A 14 39.02 -5.86 14.00
C ALA A 14 38.84 -5.42 12.53
N PHE A 15 39.44 -6.15 11.58
CA PHE A 15 39.31 -5.86 10.15
C PHE A 15 37.90 -6.19 9.62
N VAL A 16 37.30 -7.29 10.08
CA VAL A 16 35.94 -7.67 9.72
C VAL A 16 34.91 -6.69 10.28
N ASP A 17 35.12 -6.17 11.49
CA ASP A 17 34.24 -5.16 12.11
C ASP A 17 34.31 -3.80 11.37
N GLU A 18 35.52 -3.31 11.04
CA GLU A 18 35.68 -2.07 10.26
C GLU A 18 35.07 -2.21 8.85
N PHE A 19 35.23 -3.39 8.24
CA PHE A 19 34.63 -3.68 6.94
C PHE A 19 33.11 -3.78 7.02
N MET A 20 32.55 -4.46 8.03
CA MET A 20 31.10 -4.61 8.26
C MET A 20 30.41 -3.25 8.51
N ASP A 21 31.04 -2.34 9.26
CA ASP A 21 30.57 -0.96 9.44
C ASP A 21 30.57 -0.18 8.10
N ALA A 22 31.55 -0.42 7.23
CA ALA A 22 31.61 0.22 5.93
C ALA A 22 30.57 -0.32 4.92
N VAL A 23 30.23 -1.62 4.97
CA VAL A 23 29.16 -2.19 4.11
C VAL A 23 27.77 -1.76 4.57
N ASP A 24 27.58 -1.48 5.86
CA ASP A 24 26.32 -0.93 6.38
C ASP A 24 26.10 0.52 5.93
N TYR A 25 27.17 1.32 5.85
CA TYR A 25 27.11 2.69 5.30
C TYR A 25 26.95 2.75 3.77
N ALA A 26 27.33 1.67 3.07
CA ALA A 26 27.20 1.52 1.61
C ALA A 26 25.85 0.94 1.19
N ALA A 27 25.02 0.47 2.13
CA ALA A 27 23.59 0.50 1.93
C ALA A 27 23.18 1.97 1.88
N VAL A 28 23.26 2.58 0.69
CA VAL A 28 22.69 3.90 0.43
C VAL A 28 21.30 3.88 1.03
N ALA A 29 21.16 4.52 2.17
CA ALA A 29 19.91 4.66 2.87
C ALA A 29 19.01 5.42 1.89
N LEU A 30 18.22 4.68 1.11
CA LEU A 30 17.08 5.24 0.42
C LEU A 30 16.25 5.83 1.55
N THR A 31 16.34 7.15 1.73
CA THR A 31 15.56 7.85 2.75
C THR A 31 14.12 7.42 2.50
N PRO A 32 13.46 6.79 3.49
CA PRO A 32 12.10 6.33 3.34
C PRO A 32 11.26 7.40 2.66
N PRO A 33 10.28 7.01 1.83
CA PRO A 33 9.64 5.70 1.85
C PRO A 33 9.83 4.88 0.56
N GLY A 34 10.68 3.85 0.67
CA GLY A 34 10.96 2.89 -0.39
C GLY A 34 11.81 3.48 -1.53
N ASN A 35 11.51 3.11 -2.77
CA ASN A 35 12.18 3.57 -4.00
C ASN A 35 11.80 5.01 -4.40
N CYS A 36 10.89 5.65 -3.67
CA CYS A 36 10.44 7.01 -3.94
C CYS A 36 11.19 8.02 -3.08
N ASN A 37 11.46 9.20 -3.64
CA ASN A 37 11.75 10.38 -2.81
C ASN A 37 10.48 10.85 -2.06
N TRP A 38 10.68 11.68 -1.03
CA TRP A 38 9.59 12.20 -0.20
C TRP A 38 8.51 12.94 -0.97
N ALA A 39 8.88 13.77 -1.94
CA ALA A 39 7.93 14.53 -2.75
C ALA A 39 7.03 13.58 -3.55
N ARG A 40 7.61 12.54 -4.15
CA ARG A 40 6.89 11.57 -4.96
C ARG A 40 5.98 10.68 -4.11
N HIS A 41 6.49 10.18 -2.98
CA HIS A 41 5.64 9.42 -2.08
C HIS A 41 4.49 10.26 -1.53
N SER A 42 4.75 11.49 -1.10
CA SER A 42 3.71 12.41 -0.63
C SER A 42 2.63 12.63 -1.70
N ALA A 43 3.03 12.78 -2.96
CA ALA A 43 2.09 12.92 -4.07
C ALA A 43 1.23 11.66 -4.30
N LEU A 44 1.76 10.45 -4.06
CA LEU A 44 1.03 9.18 -4.17
C LEU A 44 0.20 8.85 -2.92
N GLN A 45 0.66 9.30 -1.75
CA GLN A 45 0.00 9.13 -0.46
C GLN A 45 -1.20 10.09 -0.31
N ALA A 46 -1.16 11.27 -0.92
CA ALA A 46 -2.28 12.22 -0.87
C ALA A 46 -3.61 11.64 -1.45
N PRO A 47 -3.61 10.96 -2.62
CA PRO A 47 -4.76 10.19 -3.09
C PRO A 47 -5.21 9.11 -2.13
N VAL A 48 -4.28 8.37 -1.50
CA VAL A 48 -4.61 7.36 -0.49
C VAL A 48 -5.39 8.01 0.65
N HIS A 49 -4.86 9.09 1.23
CA HIS A 49 -5.51 9.79 2.33
C HIS A 49 -6.90 10.31 1.95
N ARG A 50 -6.99 11.00 0.80
CA ARG A 50 -8.24 11.57 0.29
C ARG A 50 -9.32 10.53 -0.02
N LEU A 51 -8.93 9.38 -0.59
CA LEU A 51 -9.87 8.37 -1.10
C LEU A 51 -10.17 7.28 -0.07
N CYS A 52 -9.23 6.95 0.81
CA CYS A 52 -9.34 5.86 1.76
C CYS A 52 -9.79 6.30 3.15
N ASP A 53 -9.33 7.46 3.62
CA ASP A 53 -9.36 7.80 5.05
C ASP A 53 -10.38 8.91 5.35
N GLN A 54 -10.50 9.91 4.48
CA GLN A 54 -11.33 11.09 4.74
C GLN A 54 -12.85 10.87 4.65
N ARG A 55 -13.30 9.77 4.03
CA ARG A 55 -14.74 9.52 3.85
C ARG A 55 -15.12 8.08 4.16
N PRO A 56 -16.33 7.86 4.72
CA PRO A 56 -16.85 6.52 4.90
C PRO A 56 -16.90 5.75 3.58
N ARG A 57 -16.37 4.53 3.62
CA ARG A 57 -16.33 3.59 2.49
C ARG A 57 -17.15 2.32 2.73
N ALA A 58 -17.37 1.95 3.99
CA ALA A 58 -18.20 0.80 4.32
C ALA A 58 -19.61 0.98 3.73
N CYS A 59 -20.21 -0.13 3.30
CA CYS A 59 -21.62 -0.17 2.99
C CYS A 59 -22.36 -0.84 4.14
N SER A 60 -23.37 -0.16 4.67
CA SER A 60 -24.24 -0.71 5.69
C SER A 60 -25.50 -1.29 5.06
N GLY A 61 -26.12 -2.26 5.75
CA GLY A 61 -27.45 -2.76 5.40
C GLY A 61 -28.53 -1.68 5.44
N ALA A 62 -28.29 -0.56 6.13
CA ALA A 62 -29.18 0.60 6.17
C ALA A 62 -29.11 1.49 4.92
N MET A 63 -28.14 1.28 4.00
CA MET A 63 -28.10 2.03 2.75
C MET A 63 -29.24 1.61 1.82
N THR A 64 -30.19 2.50 1.54
CA THR A 64 -31.40 2.18 0.74
C THR A 64 -31.37 2.68 -0.70
N GLY A 65 -30.43 3.56 -1.06
CA GLY A 65 -30.43 4.23 -2.36
C GLY A 65 -29.32 3.73 -3.30
N CYS A 66 -29.67 3.42 -4.55
CA CYS A 66 -28.68 3.07 -5.58
C CYS A 66 -27.58 4.14 -5.72
N ARG A 67 -27.95 5.42 -5.78
CA ARG A 67 -26.99 6.52 -5.95
C ARG A 67 -25.98 6.61 -4.81
N SER A 68 -26.37 6.39 -3.56
CA SER A 68 -25.40 6.38 -2.44
C SER A 68 -24.52 5.14 -2.51
N THR A 69 -25.09 3.96 -2.78
CA THR A 69 -24.34 2.71 -2.88
C THR A 69 -23.28 2.75 -4.00
N SER A 70 -23.60 3.27 -5.20
CA SER A 70 -22.60 3.44 -6.27
C SER A 70 -21.45 4.37 -5.92
N LYS A 71 -21.69 5.42 -5.13
CA LYS A 71 -20.60 6.29 -4.64
C LYS A 71 -19.62 5.53 -3.76
N HIS A 72 -20.12 4.61 -2.92
CA HIS A 72 -19.27 3.81 -2.04
C HIS A 72 -18.51 2.74 -2.83
N ILE A 73 -19.12 2.11 -3.84
CA ILE A 73 -18.42 1.22 -4.79
C ILE A 73 -17.24 1.97 -5.44
N LEU A 74 -17.51 3.17 -5.97
CA LEU A 74 -16.48 3.98 -6.63
C LEU A 74 -15.35 4.36 -5.67
N ARG A 75 -15.67 4.81 -4.45
CA ARG A 75 -14.65 5.20 -3.45
C ARG A 75 -13.74 4.04 -3.10
N ASN A 76 -14.29 2.86 -2.86
CA ASN A 76 -13.50 1.67 -2.57
C ASN A 76 -12.59 1.27 -3.73
N ALA A 77 -13.11 1.32 -4.97
CA ALA A 77 -12.30 1.06 -6.15
C ALA A 77 -11.14 2.05 -6.30
N LEU A 78 -11.41 3.35 -6.09
CA LEU A 78 -10.38 4.39 -6.16
C LEU A 78 -9.35 4.25 -5.02
N CYS A 79 -9.78 3.90 -3.81
CA CYS A 79 -8.88 3.62 -2.69
C CYS A 79 -7.97 2.41 -2.98
N ALA A 80 -8.53 1.30 -3.49
CA ALA A 80 -7.74 0.14 -3.90
C ALA A 80 -6.72 0.52 -4.98
N SER A 81 -7.12 1.30 -5.98
CA SER A 81 -6.23 1.80 -7.03
C SER A 81 -5.11 2.67 -6.48
N ALA A 82 -5.40 3.56 -5.53
CA ALA A 82 -4.39 4.42 -4.91
C ALA A 82 -3.37 3.61 -4.09
N ARG A 83 -3.85 2.64 -3.29
CA ARG A 83 -2.99 1.72 -2.53
C ARG A 83 -2.10 0.89 -3.44
N ARG A 84 -2.64 0.40 -4.57
CA ARG A 84 -1.87 -0.30 -5.58
C ARG A 84 -0.79 0.60 -6.20
N ALA A 85 -1.15 1.83 -6.58
CA ALA A 85 -0.24 2.74 -7.27
C ALA A 85 1.00 3.06 -6.41
N ILE A 86 0.79 3.45 -5.15
CA ILE A 86 1.92 3.74 -4.25
C ILE A 86 2.75 2.49 -3.96
N ASN A 87 2.12 1.32 -3.79
CA ASN A 87 2.82 0.06 -3.59
C ASN A 87 3.71 -0.30 -4.77
N GLN A 88 3.16 -0.21 -5.99
CA GLN A 88 3.89 -0.53 -7.20
C GLN A 88 5.07 0.40 -7.42
N GLU A 89 4.87 1.69 -7.22
CA GLU A 89 5.88 2.69 -7.55
C GLU A 89 6.95 2.83 -6.46
N CYS A 90 6.53 2.99 -5.20
CA CYS A 90 7.47 3.23 -4.11
C CYS A 90 7.98 1.95 -3.48
N TYR A 91 7.32 0.81 -3.66
CA TYR A 91 7.68 -0.43 -2.97
C TYR A 91 7.81 -1.63 -3.91
N ALA A 92 7.87 -1.41 -5.23
CA ALA A 92 7.93 -2.47 -6.25
C ALA A 92 6.83 -3.54 -6.14
N GLY A 93 5.69 -3.19 -5.52
CA GLY A 93 4.59 -4.11 -5.21
C GLY A 93 4.82 -5.00 -3.98
N GLY A 94 6.00 -4.89 -3.35
CA GLY A 94 6.47 -5.73 -2.25
C GLY A 94 5.95 -5.33 -0.87
N ASP A 95 5.30 -4.19 -0.69
CA ASP A 95 4.82 -3.79 0.63
C ASP A 95 3.55 -4.57 1.02
N THR A 96 3.62 -5.31 2.12
CA THR A 96 2.52 -6.16 2.61
C THR A 96 1.37 -5.31 3.16
N GLY A 97 1.66 -4.19 3.82
CA GLY A 97 0.64 -3.30 4.38
C GLY A 97 -0.27 -2.70 3.30
N HIS A 98 0.33 -2.22 2.21
CA HIS A 98 -0.38 -1.72 1.05
C HIS A 98 -1.17 -2.81 0.33
N ARG A 99 -0.63 -4.03 0.19
CA ARG A 99 -1.36 -5.18 -0.38
C ARG A 99 -2.60 -5.54 0.45
N ILE A 100 -2.46 -5.61 1.77
CA ILE A 100 -3.58 -5.89 2.68
C ILE A 100 -4.64 -4.77 2.56
N ALA A 101 -4.22 -3.50 2.61
CA ALA A 101 -5.13 -2.36 2.51
C ALA A 101 -5.86 -2.28 1.16
N GLU A 102 -5.16 -2.58 0.05
CA GLU A 102 -5.75 -2.71 -1.28
C GLU A 102 -6.83 -3.80 -1.29
N ASN A 103 -6.52 -4.98 -0.75
CA ASN A 103 -7.47 -6.09 -0.69
C ASN A 103 -8.70 -5.77 0.16
N GLN A 104 -8.51 -5.17 1.34
CA GLN A 104 -9.60 -4.72 2.20
C GLN A 104 -10.52 -3.72 1.49
N ALA A 105 -9.95 -2.79 0.72
CA ALA A 105 -10.73 -1.85 -0.08
C ALA A 105 -11.54 -2.58 -1.17
N ARG A 106 -10.97 -3.60 -1.83
CA ARG A 106 -11.70 -4.43 -2.81
C ARG A 106 -12.86 -5.18 -2.16
N ILE A 107 -12.63 -5.83 -1.02
CA ILE A 107 -13.66 -6.56 -0.27
C ILE A 107 -14.80 -5.61 0.13
N ALA A 108 -14.49 -4.44 0.68
CA ALA A 108 -15.49 -3.43 1.02
C ALA A 108 -16.29 -2.96 -0.21
N GLY A 109 -15.62 -2.78 -1.36
CA GLY A 109 -16.28 -2.46 -2.63
C GLY A 109 -17.19 -3.59 -3.14
N ALA A 110 -16.82 -4.85 -2.92
CA ALA A 110 -17.64 -6.01 -3.26
C ALA A 110 -18.90 -6.09 -2.38
N ALA A 111 -18.78 -5.88 -1.07
CA ALA A 111 -19.93 -5.80 -0.16
C ALA A 111 -20.92 -4.68 -0.57
N CYS A 112 -20.39 -3.53 -0.99
CA CYS A 112 -21.22 -2.46 -1.54
C CYS A 112 -21.97 -2.86 -2.81
N ARG A 113 -21.36 -3.69 -3.65
CA ARG A 113 -22.00 -4.18 -4.87
C ARG A 113 -23.06 -5.23 -4.60
N GLU A 114 -22.82 -6.11 -3.64
CA GLU A 114 -23.85 -7.03 -3.17
C GLU A 114 -25.07 -6.24 -2.71
N ARG A 115 -24.87 -5.19 -1.89
CA ARG A 115 -25.96 -4.29 -1.49
C ARG A 115 -26.64 -3.63 -2.68
N TRP A 116 -25.90 -3.18 -3.69
CA TRP A 116 -26.46 -2.62 -4.92
C TRP A 116 -27.39 -3.62 -5.62
N ASN A 117 -26.99 -4.90 -5.66
CA ASN A 117 -27.81 -5.96 -6.25
C ASN A 117 -29.06 -6.25 -5.39
N THR A 118 -28.94 -6.33 -4.07
CA THR A 118 -30.08 -6.52 -3.14
C THR A 118 -31.12 -5.40 -3.26
N LEU A 119 -30.68 -4.17 -3.52
CA LEU A 119 -31.56 -3.02 -3.75
C LEU A 119 -32.28 -3.06 -5.12
N GLY A 120 -32.02 -4.06 -5.96
CA GLY A 120 -32.59 -4.14 -7.31
C GLY A 120 -32.07 -3.05 -8.24
N CYS A 121 -30.91 -2.46 -7.95
CA CYS A 121 -30.36 -1.38 -8.75
C CYS A 121 -29.92 -1.91 -10.13
N GLY A 122 -30.58 -1.46 -11.20
CA GLY A 122 -30.31 -1.95 -12.55
C GLY A 122 -28.87 -1.71 -13.01
N ARG A 123 -28.28 -2.66 -13.75
CA ARG A 123 -26.91 -2.54 -14.31
C ARG A 123 -26.69 -1.25 -15.12
N ARG A 124 -27.72 -0.78 -15.84
CA ARG A 124 -27.66 0.48 -16.62
C ARG A 124 -27.64 1.73 -15.75
N ALA A 125 -28.17 1.65 -14.53
CA ALA A 125 -28.19 2.76 -13.56
C ALA A 125 -26.83 2.98 -12.88
N MET A 126 -25.89 2.05 -13.02
CA MET A 126 -24.54 2.25 -12.49
C MET A 126 -23.80 3.31 -13.34
N PRO A 127 -23.20 4.34 -12.72
CA PRO A 127 -22.48 5.36 -13.48
C PRO A 127 -21.28 4.74 -14.22
N ARG A 128 -21.01 5.23 -15.45
CA ARG A 128 -19.95 4.68 -16.33
C ARG A 128 -18.57 4.66 -15.68
N ASN A 129 -18.25 5.72 -14.93
CA ASN A 129 -17.00 5.84 -14.18
C ASN A 129 -16.88 4.85 -13.01
N VAL A 130 -18.00 4.25 -12.57
CA VAL A 130 -18.00 3.15 -11.60
C VAL A 130 -17.84 1.82 -12.32
N ARG A 131 -18.57 1.58 -13.41
CA ARG A 131 -18.58 0.30 -14.16
C ARG A 131 -17.19 -0.22 -14.54
N ARG A 132 -16.21 0.66 -14.80
CA ARG A 132 -14.84 0.23 -15.14
C ARG A 132 -14.07 -0.47 -14.00
N PHE A 133 -14.59 -0.39 -12.78
CA PHE A 133 -14.01 -1.00 -11.59
C PHE A 133 -14.84 -2.22 -11.12
N VAL A 134 -15.71 -2.70 -12.00
CA VAL A 134 -16.84 -3.56 -11.67
C VAL A 134 -16.90 -4.73 -12.63
#